data_AF-A0ABD6F404-F1
#
_entry.id   AF-A0ABD6F404-F1
#
_cell.length_a   1.000
_cell.length_b   1.000
_cell.length_c   1.000
_cell.angle_alpha   90.00
_cell.angle_beta   90.00
_cell.angle_gamma   90.00
#
_symmetry.space_group_name_H-M   'P 1'
#
loop_
_entity.id
_entity.type
_entity.pdbx_description
1 polymer ?
#
loop_
_entity_poly.entity_id
_entity_poly.type
_entity_poly.pdbx_seq_one_letter_code
_entity_poly.pdbx_strand_id
1 'polypeptide(L)'
;MYLTRRLFGQLAGSFAQKLDHYSQFQPSPLSIQRYLDFGRNGTAQTSYLFLKKEMLVRLANIMQEISLLPRNLSKMPSTKLVSDWYRESFEDLLKFEDSPPSTDNISKYSLLFYSL
;
A
#
# COMPACT_ATOMS: atom_id res chain seq x y z
N MET A 1 35.06 -14.99 -4.74
CA MET A 1 33.95 -15.52 -5.56
C MET A 1 32.69 -14.70 -5.24
N TYR A 2 32.56 -13.51 -5.84
CA TYR A 2 31.50 -12.54 -5.51
C TYR A 2 30.47 -12.47 -6.65
N LEU A 3 29.67 -13.52 -6.80
CA LEU A 3 28.46 -13.49 -7.61
C LEU A 3 27.29 -13.79 -6.69
N THR A 4 26.50 -12.75 -6.35
CA THR A 4 25.06 -12.86 -5.95
C THR A 4 24.43 -11.54 -5.45
N ARG A 5 25.07 -10.36 -5.54
CA ARG A 5 24.46 -9.10 -5.01
C ARG A 5 23.71 -8.23 -6.03
N ARG A 6 23.72 -8.55 -7.34
CA ARG A 6 23.22 -7.62 -8.38
C ARG A 6 21.76 -7.81 -8.80
N LEU A 7 21.12 -8.94 -8.52
CA LEU A 7 19.71 -9.16 -8.88
C LEU A 7 18.71 -8.59 -7.84
N PHE A 8 19.13 -8.44 -6.58
CA PHE A 8 18.30 -7.83 -5.53
C PHE A 8 18.24 -6.28 -5.59
N GLY A 9 19.17 -5.63 -6.29
CA GLY A 9 19.25 -4.16 -6.35
C GLY A 9 18.24 -3.50 -7.29
N GLN A 10 17.84 -4.18 -8.37
CA GLN A 10 16.90 -3.60 -9.35
C GLN A 10 15.44 -3.68 -8.89
N LEU A 11 15.04 -4.78 -8.24
CA LEU A 11 13.69 -4.93 -7.65
C LEU A 11 13.50 -4.04 -6.42
N ALA A 12 14.52 -3.93 -5.56
CA ALA A 12 14.52 -2.96 -4.47
C ALA A 12 14.42 -1.51 -4.97
N GLY A 13 14.99 -1.21 -6.14
CA GLY A 13 14.90 0.10 -6.79
C GLY A 13 13.48 0.48 -7.20
N SER A 14 12.73 -0.44 -7.83
CA SER A 14 11.35 -0.18 -8.26
C SER A 14 10.40 -0.03 -7.06
N PHE A 15 10.56 -0.85 -6.02
CA PHE A 15 9.76 -0.73 -4.79
C PHE A 15 10.02 0.60 -4.08
N ALA A 16 11.30 0.93 -3.85
CA ALA A 16 11.68 2.18 -3.17
C ALA A 16 11.19 3.40 -3.94
N GLN A 17 11.26 3.41 -5.28
CA GLN A 17 10.72 4.49 -6.10
C GLN A 17 9.20 4.65 -5.93
N LYS A 18 8.44 3.55 -5.89
CA LYS A 18 6.99 3.61 -5.66
C LYS A 18 6.67 4.08 -4.24
N LEU A 19 7.42 3.60 -3.24
CA LEU A 19 7.26 4.04 -1.86
C LEU A 19 7.55 5.54 -1.71
N ASP A 20 8.65 6.02 -2.27
CA ASP A 20 9.04 7.43 -2.28
C ASP A 20 8.04 8.29 -3.06
N HIS A 21 7.46 7.77 -4.14
CA HIS A 21 6.42 8.45 -4.91
C HIS A 21 5.14 8.60 -4.09
N TYR A 22 4.64 7.50 -3.50
CA TYR A 22 3.36 7.51 -2.80
C TYR A 22 3.40 8.22 -1.44
N SER A 23 4.57 8.25 -0.77
CA SER A 23 4.75 8.93 0.51
C SER A 23 4.71 10.46 0.40
N GLN A 24 4.84 11.02 -0.81
CA GLN A 24 4.75 12.46 -1.05
C GLN A 24 3.30 12.97 -1.08
N PHE A 25 2.32 12.10 -1.25
CA PHE A 25 0.91 12.49 -1.25
C PHE A 25 0.33 12.50 0.15
N GLN A 26 -0.61 13.42 0.38
CA GLN A 26 -1.37 13.46 1.62
C GLN A 26 -2.56 12.50 1.56
N PRO A 27 -2.81 11.70 2.60
CA PRO A 27 -4.02 10.88 2.70
C PRO A 27 -5.30 11.72 2.60
N SER A 28 -6.28 11.26 1.83
CA SER A 28 -7.54 11.96 1.65
C SER A 28 -8.46 11.77 2.88
N PRO A 29 -8.81 12.82 3.63
CA PRO A 29 -9.76 12.68 4.73
C PRO A 29 -11.18 12.44 4.20
N LEU A 30 -11.90 11.50 4.80
CA LEU A 30 -13.32 11.26 4.52
C LEU A 30 -14.15 11.61 5.75
N SER A 31 -15.16 12.45 5.57
CA SER A 31 -16.15 12.71 6.62
C SER A 31 -17.16 11.57 6.71
N ILE A 32 -17.76 11.40 7.89
CA ILE A 32 -18.84 10.41 8.10
C ILE A 32 -19.98 10.63 7.10
N GLN A 33 -20.35 11.88 6.84
CA GLN A 33 -21.38 12.22 5.84
C GLN A 33 -21.02 11.70 4.45
N ARG A 34 -19.78 11.94 3.97
CA ARG A 34 -19.33 11.43 2.66
C ARG A 34 -19.34 9.91 2.60
N TYR A 35 -18.96 9.24 3.69
CA TYR A 35 -18.99 7.80 3.78
C TYR A 35 -20.43 7.25 3.69
N LEU A 36 -21.39 7.87 4.38
CA LEU A 36 -22.80 7.49 4.32
C LEU A 36 -23.42 7.75 2.95
N ASP A 37 -23.12 8.91 2.34
CA ASP A 37 -23.59 9.25 1.00
C ASP A 37 -23.04 8.26 -0.05
N PHE A 38 -21.79 7.83 0.11
CA PHE A 38 -21.19 6.77 -0.69
C PHE A 38 -21.86 5.42 -0.44
N GLY A 39 -22.18 5.06 0.80
CA GLY A 39 -22.90 3.81 1.11
C GLY A 39 -24.29 3.74 0.46
N ARG A 40 -24.94 4.89 0.20
CA ARG A 40 -26.25 4.96 -0.45
C ARG A 40 -26.19 4.93 -1.98
N ASN A 41 -25.21 5.64 -2.57
CA ASN A 41 -25.20 5.93 -4.01
C ASN A 41 -23.92 5.46 -4.73
N GLY A 42 -22.92 4.99 -4.00
CA GLY A 42 -21.63 4.57 -4.52
C GLY A 42 -21.68 3.21 -5.22
N THR A 43 -20.60 2.88 -5.90
CA THR A 43 -20.46 1.62 -6.64
C THR A 43 -19.14 0.94 -6.27
N ALA A 44 -19.05 -0.37 -6.45
CA ALA A 44 -17.79 -1.09 -6.26
C ALA A 44 -16.67 -0.54 -7.15
N GLN A 45 -16.99 -0.11 -8.37
CA GLN A 45 -16.05 0.50 -9.30
C GLN A 45 -15.48 1.84 -8.77
N THR A 46 -16.34 2.72 -8.26
CA THR A 46 -15.86 4.00 -7.69
C THR A 46 -15.08 3.79 -6.39
N SER A 47 -15.50 2.82 -5.56
CA SER A 47 -14.75 2.39 -4.37
C SER A 47 -13.35 1.90 -4.76
N TYR A 48 -13.27 0.99 -5.72
CA TYR A 48 -12.03 0.40 -6.18
C TYR A 48 -11.04 1.44 -6.73
N LEU A 49 -11.51 2.36 -7.57
CA LEU A 49 -10.67 3.43 -8.13
C LEU A 49 -10.09 4.36 -7.05
N PHE A 50 -10.88 4.65 -6.02
CA PHE A 50 -10.45 5.45 -4.87
C PHE A 50 -9.47 4.66 -3.99
N LEU A 51 -9.89 3.50 -3.51
CA LEU A 51 -9.14 2.69 -2.54
C LEU A 51 -7.78 2.23 -3.08
N LYS A 52 -7.69 1.82 -4.35
CA LYS A 52 -6.42 1.34 -4.90
C LYS A 52 -5.29 2.38 -4.84
N LYS A 53 -5.63 3.67 -4.94
CA LYS A 53 -4.66 4.77 -4.81
C LYS A 53 -4.54 5.22 -3.35
N GLU A 54 -5.66 5.43 -2.67
CA GLU A 54 -5.69 5.94 -1.29
C GLU A 54 -4.97 4.99 -0.32
N MET A 55 -5.09 3.67 -0.50
CA MET A 55 -4.40 2.67 0.32
C MET A 55 -2.88 2.72 0.09
N LEU A 56 -2.41 2.81 -1.15
CA LEU A 56 -0.99 2.96 -1.45
C LEU A 56 -0.41 4.22 -0.78
N VAL A 57 -1.12 5.35 -0.86
CA VAL A 57 -0.72 6.60 -0.18
C VAL A 57 -0.60 6.39 1.33
N ARG A 58 -1.61 5.82 1.99
CA ARG A 58 -1.62 5.63 3.44
C ARG A 58 -0.52 4.69 3.92
N LEU A 59 -0.34 3.56 3.23
CA LEU A 59 0.71 2.60 3.56
C LEU A 59 2.09 3.20 3.36
N ALA A 60 2.31 3.94 2.26
CA ALA A 60 3.60 4.58 2.01
C ALA A 60 3.97 5.62 3.10
N ASN A 61 3.00 6.44 3.52
CA ASN A 61 3.21 7.42 4.58
C ASN A 61 3.58 6.76 5.92
N ILE A 62 2.82 5.76 6.38
CA ILE A 62 3.12 5.10 7.66
C ILE A 62 4.42 4.29 7.60
N MET A 63 4.74 3.66 6.47
CA MET A 63 6.03 2.99 6.27
C MET A 63 7.20 3.98 6.34
N GLN A 64 7.04 5.18 5.78
CA GLN A 64 8.03 6.25 5.89
C GLN A 64 8.20 6.69 7.35
N GLU A 65 7.12 6.86 8.11
CA GLU A 65 7.18 7.19 9.54
C GLU A 65 7.87 6.07 10.36
N ILE A 66 7.54 4.80 10.10
CA ILE A 66 8.18 3.63 10.73
C ILE A 66 9.69 3.62 10.46
N SER A 67 10.12 3.98 9.24
CA SER A 67 11.54 4.04 8.87
C SER A 67 12.33 5.10 9.65
N LEU A 68 11.65 6.12 10.16
CA LEU A 68 12.22 7.22 10.93
C LEU A 68 12.20 6.96 12.45
N LEU A 69 11.68 5.82 12.89
CA LEU A 69 11.66 5.48 14.31
C LEU A 69 13.08 5.42 14.91
N PRO A 70 13.25 5.84 16.18
CA PRO A 70 14.49 5.69 16.92
C PRO A 70 15.07 4.27 16.87
N ARG A 71 16.41 4.16 16.83
CA ARG A 71 17.12 2.87 16.67
C ARG A 71 16.74 1.79 17.68
N ASN A 72 16.36 2.18 18.90
CA ASN A 72 15.90 1.25 19.93
C ASN A 72 14.54 0.63 19.57
N LEU A 73 13.64 1.38 18.93
CA LEU A 73 12.33 0.90 18.50
C LEU A 73 12.43 0.14 17.17
N SER A 74 13.13 0.67 16.17
CA SER A 74 13.25 0.02 14.85
C SER A 74 13.97 -1.33 14.87
N LYS A 75 14.75 -1.62 15.92
CA LYS A 75 15.39 -2.93 16.11
C LYS A 75 14.49 -3.97 16.78
N MET A 76 13.37 -3.55 17.38
CA MET A 76 12.47 -4.48 18.07
C MET A 76 11.90 -5.50 17.08
N PRO A 77 11.84 -6.79 17.43
CA PRO A 77 11.27 -7.81 16.55
C PRO A 77 9.82 -7.52 16.15
N SER A 78 9.02 -6.97 17.06
CA SER A 78 7.63 -6.56 16.79
C SER A 78 7.54 -5.46 15.73
N THR A 79 8.41 -4.44 15.81
CA THR A 79 8.44 -3.35 14.82
C THR A 79 8.85 -3.84 13.44
N LYS A 80 9.80 -4.78 13.38
CA LYS A 80 10.18 -5.42 12.11
C LYS A 80 9.03 -6.24 11.52
N LEU A 81 8.38 -7.07 12.33
CA LEU A 81 7.23 -7.88 11.90
C LEU A 81 6.13 -7.00 11.31
N VAL A 82 5.76 -5.91 11.99
CA VAL A 82 4.75 -4.97 11.50
C VAL A 82 5.22 -4.26 10.23
N SER A 83 6.50 -3.86 10.15
CA SER A 83 7.07 -3.25 8.95
C SER A 83 7.05 -4.21 7.74
N ASP A 84 7.23 -5.50 7.98
CA ASP A 84 7.18 -6.53 6.95
C ASP A 84 5.74 -6.73 6.46
N TRP A 85 4.74 -6.76 7.35
CA TRP A 85 3.32 -6.79 6.96
C TRP A 85 2.91 -5.58 6.13
N TYR A 86 3.37 -4.38 6.51
CA TYR A 86 3.10 -3.17 5.72
C TYR A 86 3.72 -3.27 4.32
N ARG A 87 4.95 -3.79 4.22
CA ARG A 87 5.63 -4.00 2.93
C ARG A 87 4.88 -4.99 2.07
N GLU A 88 4.54 -6.16 2.60
CA GLU A 88 3.80 -7.21 1.88
C GLU A 88 2.46 -6.67 1.37
N SER A 89 1.71 -5.98 2.24
CA SER A 89 0.44 -5.33 1.87
C SER A 89 0.61 -4.31 0.74
N PHE A 90 1.67 -3.49 0.77
CA PHE A 90 1.94 -2.50 -0.27
C PHE A 90 2.31 -3.13 -1.61
N GLU A 91 3.16 -4.17 -1.61
CA GLU A 91 3.52 -4.92 -2.81
C GLU A 91 2.32 -5.62 -3.44
N ASP A 92 1.43 -6.17 -2.62
CA ASP A 92 0.19 -6.80 -3.07
C ASP A 92 -0.77 -5.80 -3.71
N LEU A 93 -0.91 -4.60 -3.14
CA LEU A 93 -1.75 -3.54 -3.69
C LEU A 93 -1.16 -2.92 -4.96
N LEU A 94 0.18 -2.82 -5.07
CA LEU A 94 0.85 -2.30 -6.27
C LEU A 94 0.51 -3.10 -7.53
N LYS A 95 0.18 -4.39 -7.41
CA LYS A 95 -0.28 -5.24 -8.54
C LYS A 95 -1.53 -4.67 -9.23
N PHE A 96 -2.29 -3.81 -8.54
CA PHE A 96 -3.52 -3.20 -9.03
C PHE A 96 -3.39 -1.71 -9.39
N GLU A 97 -2.19 -1.13 -9.32
CA GLU A 97 -1.96 0.30 -9.54
C GLU A 97 -2.57 0.78 -10.86
N ASP A 98 -2.18 0.13 -11.95
CA ASP A 98 -2.61 0.47 -13.32
C ASP A 98 -3.77 -0.40 -13.82
N SER A 99 -4.31 -1.30 -13.01
CA SER A 99 -5.38 -2.17 -13.47
C SER A 99 -6.72 -1.43 -13.57
N PRO A 100 -7.48 -1.60 -14.67
CA PRO A 100 -8.76 -0.94 -14.87
C PRO A 100 -9.84 -1.50 -13.93
N PRO A 101 -10.94 -0.77 -13.70
CA PRO A 101 -12.04 -1.22 -12.85
C PRO A 101 -12.93 -2.26 -13.57
N SER A 102 -12.34 -3.40 -13.95
CA SER A 102 -13.08 -4.55 -14.47
C SER A 102 -13.66 -5.37 -13.32
N THR A 103 -14.74 -6.12 -13.58
CA THR A 103 -15.34 -7.01 -12.58
C THR A 103 -14.33 -8.02 -12.02
N ASP A 104 -13.43 -8.54 -12.86
CA ASP A 104 -12.36 -9.45 -12.45
C ASP A 104 -11.35 -8.79 -11.51
N ASN A 105 -10.87 -7.60 -11.86
CA ASN A 105 -9.90 -6.87 -11.02
C ASN A 105 -10.51 -6.46 -9.68
N ILE A 106 -11.75 -5.98 -9.67
CA ILE A 106 -12.47 -5.64 -8.44
C ILE A 106 -12.64 -6.88 -7.56
N SER A 107 -13.00 -8.02 -8.15
CA SER A 107 -13.14 -9.28 -7.40
C SER A 107 -11.81 -9.74 -6.79
N LYS A 108 -10.73 -9.73 -7.56
CA LYS A 108 -9.38 -10.06 -7.09
C LYS A 108 -8.90 -9.12 -6.00
N TYR A 109 -9.15 -7.82 -6.16
CA TYR A 109 -8.80 -6.79 -5.18
C TYR A 109 -9.58 -6.96 -3.87
N SER A 110 -10.88 -7.27 -3.95
CA SER A 110 -11.66 -7.59 -2.75
C SER A 110 -11.15 -8.84 -2.03
N LEU A 111 -10.78 -9.89 -2.78
CA LEU A 111 -10.21 -11.12 -2.20
C LEU A 111 -8.91 -10.89 -1.43
N LEU A 112 -8.09 -9.95 -1.90
CA LEU A 112 -6.83 -9.59 -1.24
C LEU A 112 -7.05 -9.07 0.19
N PHE A 113 -8.13 -8.35 0.46
CA PHE A 113 -8.45 -7.90 1.84
C PHE A 113 -8.88 -9.02 2.79
N TYR A 114 -9.27 -10.19 2.27
CA TYR A 114 -9.58 -11.35 3.12
C TYR A 114 -8.34 -12.18 3.44
N SER A 115 -7.22 -11.94 2.74
CA SER A 115 -5.93 -12.60 2.98
C SER A 115 -4.94 -11.77 3.80
N LEU A 116 -5.19 -10.45 3.93
CA LEU A 116 -4.48 -9.54 4.83
C LEU A 116 -5.07 -9.58 6.25
#